data_AF-X1KE92-F1
#
_entry.id   AF-X1KE92-F1
#
_cell.length_a   1.000
_cell.length_b   1.000
_cell.length_c   1.000
_cell.angle_alpha   90.00
_cell.angle_beta   90.00
_cell.angle_gamma   90.00
#
_symmetry.space_group_name_H-M   'P 1'
#
loop_
_entity.id
_entity.type
_entity.pdbx_description
1 polymer ?
#
loop_
_entity_poly.entity_id
_entity_poly.type
_entity_poly.pdbx_seq_one_letter_code
_entity_poly.pdbx_strand_id
1 'polypeptide(L)'
;MKIAFIVGGFPSLSQTFILNQITRLIDMGHEVEIFARTNPKDKKVHSDVKKYHLVKRTHYIPQNKIVCVLKAIFLIITNFHKSPVKILKSLNVFKYGKQALSLRLFYALISFQDTNFDIIHCHFGPTG
;
A
#
# COMPACT_ATOMS: atom_id res chain seq x y z
N MET A 1 12.77 10.35 9.08
CA MET A 1 11.98 9.15 9.36
C MET A 1 11.25 8.73 8.10
N LYS A 2 11.07 7.42 7.92
CA LYS A 2 10.33 6.81 6.83
C LYS A 2 8.97 6.32 7.32
N ILE A 3 7.90 6.80 6.72
CA ILE A 3 6.52 6.63 7.17
C ILE A 3 5.70 5.95 6.07
N ALA A 4 5.04 4.86 6.40
CA ALA A 4 4.08 4.19 5.52
C ALA A 4 2.64 4.62 5.87
N PHE A 5 1.94 5.25 4.93
CA PHE A 5 0.52 5.55 5.04
C PHE A 5 -0.30 4.43 4.41
N ILE A 6 -1.17 3.77 5.18
CA ILE A 6 -2.10 2.75 4.66
C ILE A 6 -3.50 3.35 4.55
N VAL A 7 -4.02 3.39 3.32
CA VAL A 7 -5.29 4.06 3.00
C VAL A 7 -6.17 3.21 2.06
N GLY A 8 -7.48 3.42 2.12
CA GLY A 8 -8.43 2.69 1.26
C GLY A 8 -8.37 3.13 -0.21
N GLY A 9 -8.17 4.41 -0.46
CA GLY A 9 -8.01 4.95 -1.81
C GLY A 9 -7.21 6.24 -1.79
N PHE A 10 -6.37 6.44 -2.81
CA PHE A 10 -5.58 7.65 -2.97
C PHE A 10 -5.19 7.83 -4.45
N PRO A 11 -5.00 9.06 -4.94
CA PRO A 11 -5.47 10.32 -4.35
C PRO A 11 -7.00 10.37 -4.33
N SER A 12 -7.57 11.12 -3.39
CA SER A 12 -9.03 11.32 -3.31
C SER A 12 -9.33 12.81 -3.13
N LEU A 13 -10.26 13.34 -3.93
CA LEU A 13 -10.64 14.75 -3.85
C LEU A 13 -11.30 15.11 -2.51
N SER A 14 -12.08 14.19 -1.95
CA SER A 14 -12.81 14.38 -0.68
C SER A 14 -11.95 14.13 0.57
N GLN A 15 -10.80 13.47 0.45
CA GLN A 15 -9.94 13.11 1.59
C GLN A 15 -8.75 14.07 1.73
N THR A 16 -9.04 15.37 1.82
CA THR A 16 -8.03 16.43 1.96
C THR A 16 -7.21 16.33 3.24
N PHE A 17 -7.79 15.82 4.32
CA PHE A 17 -7.09 15.63 5.60
C PHE A 17 -5.88 14.67 5.47
N ILE A 18 -6.03 13.56 4.73
CA ILE A 18 -4.94 12.63 4.44
C ILE A 18 -3.85 13.34 3.63
N LEU A 19 -4.26 14.06 2.58
CA LEU A 19 -3.34 14.83 1.75
C LEU A 19 -2.54 15.84 2.58
N ASN A 20 -3.23 16.63 3.41
CA ASN A 20 -2.61 17.67 4.25
C ASN A 20 -1.64 17.09 5.28
N GLN A 21 -1.94 15.92 5.85
CA GLN A 21 -1.02 15.24 6.77
C GLN A 21 0.23 14.76 6.04
N ILE A 22 0.06 14.13 4.88
CA ILE A 22 1.19 13.65 4.06
C ILE A 22 2.09 14.81 3.62
N THR A 23 1.51 15.89 3.08
CA THR A 23 2.31 17.04 2.61
C THR A 23 3.06 17.71 3.74
N ARG A 24 2.42 17.91 4.91
CA ARG A 24 3.10 18.45 6.10
C ARG A 24 4.24 17.57 6.59
N LEU A 25 4.08 16.24 6.59
CA LEU A 25 5.16 15.32 6.97
C LEU A 25 6.33 15.40 5.98
N ILE A 26 6.05 15.54 4.69
CA ILE A 26 7.08 15.75 3.67
C ILE A 26 7.78 17.10 3.87
N ASP A 27 7.03 18.17 4.16
CA ASP A 27 7.58 19.50 4.44
C ASP A 27 8.49 19.50 5.69
N MET A 28 8.20 18.63 6.67
CA MET A 28 9.04 18.40 7.85
C MET A 28 10.29 17.54 7.57
N GLY A 29 10.53 17.14 6.32
CA GLY A 29 11.69 16.34 5.93
C GLY A 29 11.54 14.84 6.16
N HIS A 30 10.33 14.33 6.35
CA HIS A 30 10.07 12.89 6.44
C HIS A 30 9.83 12.28 5.05
N GLU A 31 10.27 11.03 4.89
CA GLU A 31 9.99 10.24 3.70
C GLU A 31 8.64 9.54 3.89
N VAL A 32 7.68 9.82 3.01
CA VAL A 32 6.34 9.23 3.09
C VAL A 32 6.08 8.37 1.86
N GLU A 33 5.72 7.11 2.09
CA GLU A 33 5.23 6.17 1.08
C GLU A 33 3.76 5.85 1.37
N ILE A 34 2.94 5.77 0.33
CA ILE A 34 1.49 5.61 0.42
C ILE A 34 1.12 4.24 -0.13
N PHE A 35 0.47 3.41 0.68
CA PHE A 35 -0.06 2.11 0.30
C PHE A 35 -1.58 2.21 0.21
N ALA A 36 -2.08 2.33 -1.02
CA ALA A 36 -3.50 2.53 -1.28
C ALA A 36 -4.12 1.26 -1.87
N ARG A 37 -5.26 0.83 -1.31
CA ARG A 37 -5.99 -0.33 -1.86
C ARG A 37 -6.51 -0.06 -3.27
N THR A 38 -6.91 1.18 -3.57
CA THR A 38 -7.44 1.55 -4.89
C THR A 38 -6.94 2.92 -5.32
N ASN A 39 -6.83 3.11 -6.64
CA ASN A 39 -6.82 4.45 -7.23
C ASN A 39 -8.28 4.77 -7.60
N PRO A 40 -8.92 5.77 -6.97
CA PRO A 40 -10.30 6.16 -7.27
C PRO A 40 -10.51 6.63 -8.72
N LYS A 41 -9.42 7.03 -9.41
CA LYS A 41 -9.44 7.60 -10.76
C LYS A 41 -10.32 8.85 -10.87
N ASP A 42 -10.34 9.66 -9.80
CA ASP A 42 -11.04 10.94 -9.79
C ASP A 42 -10.56 11.81 -10.97
N LYS A 43 -11.51 12.40 -11.71
CA LYS A 43 -11.20 13.28 -12.87
C LYS A 43 -10.41 14.52 -12.46
N LYS A 44 -10.56 14.95 -11.20
CA LYS A 44 -9.88 16.10 -10.61
C LYS A 44 -9.11 15.63 -9.38
N VAL A 45 -7.88 16.08 -9.26
CA VAL A 45 -7.02 15.87 -8.08
C VAL A 45 -6.50 17.23 -7.63
N HIS A 46 -6.24 17.38 -6.33
CA HIS A 46 -5.66 18.59 -5.76
C HIS A 46 -4.29 18.90 -6.38
N SER A 47 -3.97 20.18 -6.53
CA SER A 47 -2.68 20.63 -7.10
C SER A 47 -1.49 20.07 -6.33
N ASP A 48 -1.63 19.90 -5.02
CA ASP A 48 -0.57 19.38 -4.16
C ASP A 48 -0.19 17.93 -4.48
N VAL A 49 -1.13 17.12 -5.00
CA VAL A 49 -0.81 15.76 -5.46
C VAL A 49 0.24 15.80 -6.56
N LYS A 50 0.16 16.79 -7.45
CA LYS A 50 1.15 17.00 -8.53
C LYS A 50 2.42 17.64 -7.99
N LYS A 51 2.29 18.70 -7.18
CA LYS A 51 3.40 19.45 -6.57
C LYS A 51 4.36 18.54 -5.80
N TYR A 52 3.82 17.64 -4.98
CA TYR A 52 4.61 16.70 -4.16
C TYR A 52 4.86 15.35 -4.84
N HIS A 53 4.43 15.19 -6.10
CA HIS A 53 4.56 13.96 -6.88
C HIS A 53 4.00 12.70 -6.16
N LEU A 54 2.90 12.85 -5.42
CA LEU A 54 2.41 11.82 -4.49
C LEU A 54 1.99 10.52 -5.19
N VAL A 55 1.55 10.60 -6.45
CA VAL A 55 1.22 9.40 -7.25
C VAL A 55 2.43 8.49 -7.42
N LYS A 56 3.65 9.05 -7.57
CA LYS A 56 4.88 8.26 -7.69
C LYS A 56 5.28 7.57 -6.38
N ARG A 57 4.82 8.12 -5.26
CA ARG A 57 4.99 7.59 -3.90
C ARG A 57 3.84 6.67 -3.49
N THR A 58 2.90 6.38 -4.39
CA THR A 58 1.73 5.56 -4.10
C THR A 58 1.84 4.18 -4.73
N HIS A 59 1.73 3.16 -3.90
CA HIS A 59 1.75 1.75 -4.25
C HIS A 59 0.32 1.21 -4.25
N TYR A 60 -0.08 0.57 -5.35
CA TYR A 60 -1.41 -0.01 -5.53
C TYR A 60 -1.33 -1.52 -5.66
N ILE A 61 -2.34 -2.20 -5.11
CA ILE A 61 -2.62 -3.59 -5.42
C ILE A 61 -3.37 -3.65 -6.76
N PRO A 62 -3.01 -4.55 -7.70
CA PRO A 62 -3.74 -4.69 -8.95
C PRO A 62 -5.23 -4.98 -8.71
N GLN A 63 -6.10 -4.17 -9.32
CA GLN A 63 -7.56 -4.31 -9.17
C GLN A 63 -8.13 -5.50 -9.97
N ASN A 64 -7.53 -5.81 -11.12
CA ASN A 64 -7.94 -6.95 -11.92
C ASN A 64 -7.46 -8.25 -11.26
N LYS A 65 -8.39 -9.18 -10.97
CA LYS A 65 -8.10 -10.44 -10.26
C LYS A 65 -7.06 -11.30 -10.98
N ILE A 66 -7.14 -11.40 -12.31
CA ILE A 66 -6.22 -12.21 -13.10
C ILE A 66 -4.82 -11.62 -13.01
N VAL A 67 -4.69 -10.31 -13.23
CA VAL A 67 -3.40 -9.59 -13.11
C VAL A 67 -2.85 -9.70 -11.68
N CYS A 68 -3.73 -9.59 -10.68
CA CYS A 68 -3.36 -9.71 -9.27
C CYS A 68 -2.77 -11.09 -8.95
N VAL A 69 -3.39 -12.17 -9.44
CA VAL A 69 -2.91 -13.54 -9.24
C VAL A 69 -1.62 -13.80 -10.02
N LEU A 70 -1.56 -13.43 -11.32
CA LEU A 70 -0.36 -13.61 -12.14
C LEU A 70 0.85 -12.88 -11.55
N LYS A 71 0.65 -11.61 -11.13
CA LYS A 71 1.69 -10.83 -10.45
C LYS A 71 2.06 -11.45 -9.10
N ALA A 72 1.10 -12.00 -8.35
CA ALA A 72 1.41 -12.68 -7.10
C ALA A 72 2.26 -13.94 -7.30
N ILE A 73 1.93 -14.77 -8.30
CA ILE A 73 2.75 -15.95 -8.65
C ILE A 73 4.17 -15.53 -9.01
N PHE A 74 4.33 -14.52 -9.87
CA PHE A 74 5.64 -13.97 -10.21
C PHE A 74 6.41 -13.47 -8.97
N LEU A 75 5.74 -12.73 -8.09
CA LEU A 75 6.34 -12.22 -6.85
C LEU A 75 6.70 -13.34 -5.87
N ILE A 76 5.90 -14.40 -5.78
CA ILE A 76 6.22 -15.58 -4.97
C ILE A 76 7.49 -16.20 -5.52
N ILE A 77 7.56 -16.53 -6.80
CA ILE A 77 8.74 -17.18 -7.41
C ILE A 77 10.00 -16.34 -7.18
N THR A 78 9.91 -15.02 -7.41
CA THR A 78 11.06 -14.12 -7.30
C THR A 78 11.47 -13.81 -5.86
N ASN A 79 10.56 -13.87 -4.88
CA ASN A 79 10.86 -13.52 -3.48
C ASN A 79 10.86 -14.71 -2.52
N PHE A 80 10.55 -15.92 -2.99
CA PHE A 80 10.41 -17.11 -2.14
C PHE A 80 11.67 -17.36 -1.31
N HIS A 81 12.85 -17.22 -1.93
CA HIS A 81 14.14 -17.43 -1.29
C HIS A 81 14.42 -16.46 -0.12
N LYS A 82 13.83 -15.27 -0.13
CA LYS A 82 14.05 -14.24 0.90
C LYS A 82 13.26 -14.50 2.18
N SER A 83 12.01 -14.97 2.09
CA SER A 83 11.14 -15.13 3.26
C SER A 83 10.07 -16.22 3.10
N PRO A 84 10.45 -17.49 2.85
CA PRO A 84 9.53 -18.55 2.45
C PRO A 84 8.43 -18.80 3.50
N VAL A 85 8.80 -18.80 4.79
CA VAL A 85 7.85 -18.98 5.90
C VAL A 85 6.83 -17.84 5.98
N LYS A 86 7.26 -16.58 5.77
CA LYS A 86 6.36 -15.42 5.83
C LYS A 86 5.39 -15.43 4.64
N ILE A 87 5.88 -15.79 3.45
CA ILE A 87 5.07 -15.93 2.24
C ILE A 87 3.99 -16.99 2.46
N LEU A 88 4.36 -18.20 2.89
CA LEU A 88 3.40 -19.28 3.17
C LEU A 88 2.38 -18.88 4.24
N LYS A 89 2.82 -18.21 5.32
CA LYS A 89 1.90 -17.70 6.36
C LYS A 89 0.93 -16.67 5.80
N SER A 90 1.36 -15.76 4.92
CA SER A 90 0.49 -14.74 4.32
C SER A 90 -0.63 -15.31 3.46
N LEU A 91 -0.44 -16.52 2.93
CA LEU A 91 -1.40 -17.25 2.10
C LEU A 91 -2.27 -18.23 2.91
N ASN A 92 -2.11 -18.31 4.22
CA ASN A 92 -2.89 -19.22 5.06
C ASN A 92 -4.35 -18.74 5.21
N VAL A 93 -5.24 -19.29 4.37
CA VAL A 93 -6.67 -18.98 4.36
C VAL A 93 -7.38 -19.48 5.62
N PHE A 94 -6.94 -20.58 6.23
CA PHE A 94 -7.54 -21.09 7.47
C PHE A 94 -7.36 -20.12 8.63
N LYS A 95 -6.21 -19.43 8.69
CA LYS A 95 -5.92 -18.45 9.74
C LYS A 95 -6.48 -17.06 9.44
N TYR A 96 -6.35 -16.59 8.19
CA TYR A 96 -6.61 -15.19 7.84
C TYR A 96 -7.81 -14.96 6.91
N GLY A 97 -8.51 -16.04 6.54
CA GLY A 97 -9.77 -16.00 5.78
C GLY A 97 -9.70 -15.15 4.52
N LYS A 98 -10.64 -14.20 4.40
CA LYS A 98 -10.77 -13.30 3.24
C LYS A 98 -9.52 -12.47 2.96
N GLN A 99 -8.71 -12.15 3.97
CA GLN A 99 -7.50 -11.33 3.77
C GLN A 99 -6.38 -12.10 3.06
N ALA A 100 -6.22 -13.39 3.36
CA ALA A 100 -5.32 -14.29 2.63
C ALA A 100 -5.89 -14.62 1.24
N LEU A 101 -7.19 -14.93 1.15
CA LEU A 101 -7.85 -15.25 -0.13
C LEU A 101 -7.77 -14.11 -1.14
N SER A 102 -7.85 -12.86 -0.68
CA SER A 102 -7.72 -11.67 -1.53
C SER A 102 -6.28 -11.27 -1.83
N LEU A 103 -5.30 -12.06 -1.36
CA LEU A 103 -3.86 -11.78 -1.46
C LEU A 103 -3.42 -10.47 -0.78
N ARG A 104 -4.29 -9.82 0.02
CA ARG A 104 -3.99 -8.54 0.66
C ARG A 104 -2.79 -8.65 1.59
N LEU A 105 -2.75 -9.72 2.39
CA LEU A 105 -1.63 -9.98 3.30
C LEU A 105 -0.33 -10.27 2.55
N PHE A 106 -0.40 -10.99 1.43
CA PHE A 106 0.76 -11.27 0.60
C PHE A 106 1.34 -9.98 -0.01
N TYR A 107 0.50 -9.14 -0.62
CA TYR A 107 0.97 -7.88 -1.20
C TYR A 107 1.51 -6.92 -0.14
N ALA A 108 0.87 -6.84 1.03
CA ALA A 108 1.41 -6.08 2.16
C ALA A 108 2.80 -6.61 2.55
N LEU A 109 2.96 -7.92 2.74
CA LEU A 109 4.25 -8.52 3.07
C LEU A 109 5.33 -8.12 2.06
N ILE A 110 5.08 -8.27 0.75
CA ILE A 110 6.05 -7.92 -0.29
C ILE A 110 6.39 -6.42 -0.26
N SER A 111 5.40 -5.56 -0.10
CA SER A 111 5.59 -4.10 -0.04
C SER A 111 6.44 -3.64 1.14
N PHE A 112 6.41 -4.37 2.26
CA PHE A 112 7.16 -4.05 3.47
C PHE A 112 8.46 -4.85 3.62
N GLN A 113 8.74 -5.81 2.72
CA GLN A 113 9.82 -6.76 2.91
C GLN A 113 11.21 -6.15 2.75
N ASP A 114 11.38 -5.25 1.77
CA ASP A 114 12.67 -4.64 1.43
C ASP A 114 12.79 -3.21 1.98
N THR A 115 11.88 -2.78 2.86
CA THR A 115 11.84 -1.41 3.37
C THR A 115 11.49 -1.36 4.85
N ASN A 116 12.41 -0.82 5.64
CA ASN A 116 12.15 -0.54 7.04
C ASN A 116 11.46 0.83 7.17
N PHE A 117 10.27 0.81 7.76
CA PHE A 117 9.53 2.02 8.10
C PHE A 117 9.63 2.26 9.61
N ASP A 118 9.85 3.50 10.00
CA ASP A 118 9.85 3.91 11.41
C ASP A 118 8.42 3.98 11.94
N ILE A 119 7.46 4.34 11.08
CA ILE A 119 6.04 4.45 11.42
C ILE A 119 5.19 3.80 10.32
N ILE A 120 4.23 2.98 10.74
CA ILE A 120 3.11 2.54 9.89
C ILE A 120 1.84 3.22 10.38
N HIS A 121 1.29 4.11 9.58
CA HIS A 121 0.08 4.88 9.88
C HIS A 121 -1.11 4.33 9.09
N CYS A 122 -1.95 3.55 9.76
CA CYS A 122 -3.23 3.07 9.21
C CYS A 122 -4.31 4.12 9.44
N HIS A 123 -4.79 4.74 8.37
CA HIS A 123 -5.58 5.95 8.52
C HIS A 123 -7.04 5.70 8.95
N PHE A 124 -7.61 4.56 8.55
CA PHE A 124 -8.96 4.15 8.94
C PHE A 124 -8.93 2.81 9.69
N GLY A 125 -9.93 2.56 10.55
CA GLY A 125 -10.08 1.28 11.25
C GLY A 125 -9.97 0.05 10.33
N PRO A 126 -10.70 -0.01 9.18
CA PRO A 126 -10.60 -1.14 8.25
C PRO A 126 -9.25 -1.29 7.52
N THR A 127 -8.37 -0.29 7.60
CA THR A 127 -7.01 -0.35 7.03
C THR A 127 -5.96 -0.87 8.01
N GLY A 128 -6.28 -0.88 9.32
CA GLY A 128 -5.48 -1.49 10.38
C GLY A 128 -5.80 -2.95 10.63
#